data_AF-A0A820P0W9-F1
#
_entry.id   AF-A0A820P0W9-F1
#
_cell.length_a   1.000
_cell.length_b   1.000
_cell.length_c   1.000
_cell.angle_alpha   90.00
_cell.angle_beta   90.00
_cell.angle_gamma   90.00
#
_symmetry.space_group_name_H-M   'P 1'
#
loop_
_entity.id
_entity.type
_entity.pdbx_description
1 polymer ?
#
loop_
_entity_poly.entity_id
_entity_poly.type
_entity_poly.pdbx_seq_one_letter_code
_entity_poly.pdbx_strand_id
1 'polypeptide(L)'
;QIVLLCMSNDYESSAYCQLEAEYTFKSQSILISLVIKKDFTSTGWLGMLCGLRSYINFTKTTFDIAYGKLMNEILHHLADTRLKHLSSKEEQIIK
;
A
#
# COMPACT_ATOMS: atom_id res chain seq x y z
N GLN A 1 7.24 7.70 0.31
CA GLN A 1 7.67 6.31 0.03
C GLN A 1 6.43 5.46 -0.24
N ILE A 2 6.53 4.49 -1.15
CA ILE A 2 5.47 3.50 -1.41
C ILE A 2 5.92 2.17 -0.82
N VAL A 3 5.04 1.53 -0.06
CA VAL A 3 5.26 0.22 0.56
C VAL A 3 4.18 -0.73 0.05
N LEU A 4 4.61 -1.87 -0.49
CA LEU A 4 3.72 -2.94 -0.90
C LEU A 4 3.60 -3.94 0.25
N LEU A 5 2.37 -4.23 0.67
CA LEU A 5 2.10 -5.18 1.73
C LEU A 5 1.46 -6.42 1.12
N CYS A 6 2.24 -7.49 1.01
CA CYS A 6 1.76 -8.78 0.54
C CYS A 6 1.17 -9.57 1.71
N MET A 7 -0.16 -9.61 1.79
CA MET A 7 -0.85 -10.25 2.89
C MET A 7 -0.74 -11.78 2.82
N SER A 8 -0.38 -12.37 3.96
CA SER A 8 -0.29 -13.81 4.17
C SER A 8 -0.40 -14.13 5.66
N ASN A 9 -0.66 -15.40 6.00
CA ASN A 9 -0.71 -15.84 7.41
C ASN A 9 0.65 -15.66 8.11
N ASP A 10 1.75 -15.89 7.39
CA ASP A 10 3.10 -15.74 7.93
C ASP A 10 3.42 -14.25 8.17
N TYR A 11 2.94 -13.37 7.28
CA TYR A 11 3.02 -11.93 7.48
C TYR A 11 2.21 -11.49 8.72
N GLU A 12 0.99 -12.00 8.87
CA GLU A 12 0.12 -11.66 10.01
C GLU A 12 0.66 -12.17 11.36
N SER A 13 1.35 -13.31 11.38
CA SER A 13 1.89 -13.90 12.61
C SER A 13 3.25 -13.32 13.03
N SER A 14 3.94 -12.61 12.14
CA SER A 14 5.26 -12.04 12.40
C SER A 14 5.17 -10.68 13.11
N ALA A 15 5.71 -10.61 14.33
CA ALA A 15 5.83 -9.35 15.07
C ALA A 15 6.69 -8.30 14.33
N TYR A 16 7.69 -8.73 13.56
CA TYR A 16 8.50 -7.83 12.74
C TYR A 16 7.67 -7.21 11.61
N CYS A 17 6.85 -8.01 10.92
CA CYS A 17 5.96 -7.52 9.86
C CYS A 17 4.87 -6.60 10.41
N GLN A 18 4.39 -6.85 11.63
CA GLN A 18 3.50 -5.94 12.33
C GLN A 18 4.17 -4.59 12.58
N LEU A 19 5.40 -4.59 13.12
CA LEU A 19 6.15 -3.36 13.38
C LEU A 19 6.43 -2.56 12.10
N GLU A 20 6.77 -3.23 11.00
CA GLU A 20 6.96 -2.59 9.69
C GLU A 20 5.67 -1.94 9.17
N ALA A 21 4.54 -2.63 9.30
CA ALA A 21 3.23 -2.11 8.91
C ALA A 21 2.82 -0.91 9.78
N GLU A 22 3.02 -0.99 11.10
CA GLU A 22 2.77 0.10 12.04
C GLU A 22 3.65 1.31 11.75
N TYR A 23 4.94 1.08 11.47
CA TYR A 23 5.86 2.15 11.09
C TYR A 23 5.39 2.85 9.82
N THR A 24 5.06 2.08 8.79
CA THR A 24 4.54 2.61 7.52
C THR A 24 3.28 3.45 7.72
N PHE A 25 2.38 2.98 8.60
CA PHE A 25 1.16 3.70 8.97
C PHE A 25 1.47 5.02 9.70
N LYS A 26 2.35 4.99 10.71
CA LYS A 26 2.77 6.16 11.50
C LYS A 26 3.51 7.20 10.64
N SER A 27 4.34 6.75 9.72
CA SER A 27 5.09 7.62 8.80
C SER A 27 4.26 8.17 7.64
N GLN A 28 2.94 7.92 7.62
CA GLN A 28 2.01 8.34 6.57
C GLN A 28 2.49 7.97 5.15
N SER A 29 3.23 6.86 5.06
CA SER A 29 3.67 6.34 3.77
C SER A 29 2.49 5.71 3.03
N ILE A 30 2.59 5.71 1.70
CA ILE A 30 1.58 5.10 0.85
C ILE A 30 1.72 3.58 0.99
N LEU A 31 0.68 2.94 1.53
CA LEU A 31 0.64 1.51 1.77
C LEU A 31 -0.37 0.88 0.80
N ILE A 32 0.10 0.05 -0.12
CA ILE A 32 -0.75 -0.68 -1.08
C ILE A 32 -0.82 -2.14 -0.63
N SER A 33 -2.00 -2.59 -0.20
CA SER A 33 -2.20 -3.94 0.31
C SER A 33 -2.58 -4.91 -0.81
N LEU A 34 -1.93 -6.07 -0.86
CA LEU A 34 -2.06 -7.08 -1.91
C LEU A 34 -2.49 -8.42 -1.33
N VAL A 35 -3.53 -9.04 -1.88
CA VAL A 35 -3.88 -10.45 -1.62
C VAL A 35 -3.35 -11.29 -2.77
N ILE A 36 -2.38 -12.16 -2.49
CA ILE A 36 -1.74 -13.03 -3.49
C ILE A 36 -2.13 -14.51 -3.35
N LYS A 37 -2.71 -14.89 -2.22
CA LYS A 37 -3.11 -16.28 -1.92
C LYS A 37 -4.63 -16.40 -1.88
N LYS A 38 -5.15 -17.46 -2.52
CA LYS A 38 -6.59 -17.72 -2.58
C LYS A 38 -7.11 -18.06 -1.17
N ASP A 39 -8.32 -17.61 -0.87
CA ASP A 39 -9.00 -17.84 0.41
C ASP A 39 -8.25 -17.28 1.65
N PHE A 40 -7.26 -16.41 1.42
CA PHE A 40 -6.65 -15.65 2.49
C PHE A 40 -7.67 -14.66 3.07
N THR A 41 -7.85 -14.74 4.37
CA THR A 41 -8.66 -13.81 5.15
C THR A 41 -7.78 -13.28 6.27
N SER A 42 -7.51 -11.97 6.23
CA SER A 42 -6.78 -11.29 7.30
C SER A 42 -7.61 -11.29 8.58
N THR A 43 -7.00 -11.65 9.70
CA THR A 43 -7.62 -11.53 11.03
C THR A 43 -6.85 -10.53 11.91
N GLY A 44 -7.29 -10.35 13.15
CA GLY A 44 -6.57 -9.55 14.16
C GLY A 44 -6.14 -8.15 13.69
N TRP A 45 -4.85 -7.84 13.87
CA TRP A 45 -4.28 -6.53 13.57
C TRP A 45 -4.21 -6.25 12.06
N LEU A 46 -3.95 -7.27 11.23
CA LEU A 46 -3.85 -7.09 9.78
C LEU A 46 -5.24 -6.84 9.19
N GLY A 47 -6.26 -7.53 9.68
CA GLY A 47 -7.65 -7.26 9.32
C GLY A 47 -8.10 -5.85 9.70
N MET A 48 -7.67 -5.36 10.87
CA MET A 48 -7.95 -3.98 11.30
C MET A 48 -7.22 -2.96 10.41
N LEU A 49 -5.96 -3.21 10.07
CA LEU A 49 -5.16 -2.36 9.19
C LEU A 49 -5.76 -2.28 7.77
N CYS A 50 -6.18 -3.43 7.23
CA CYS A 50 -6.71 -3.54 5.87
C CYS A 50 -8.18 -3.14 5.77
N GLY A 51 -8.99 -3.29 6.83
CA GLY A 51 -10.40 -2.84 6.82
C GLY A 51 -10.56 -1.33 6.62
N LEU A 52 -9.51 -0.56 6.89
CA LEU A 52 -9.46 0.88 6.69
C LEU A 52 -9.04 1.30 5.27
N ARG A 53 -8.62 0.36 4.40
CA ARG A 53 -8.05 0.68 3.07
C ARG A 53 -8.47 -0.32 2.00
N SER A 54 -8.53 0.15 0.76
CA SER A 54 -8.71 -0.73 -0.39
C SER A 54 -7.49 -1.64 -0.57
N TYR A 55 -7.71 -2.88 -1.02
CA TYR A 55 -6.64 -3.83 -1.35
C TYR A 55 -6.84 -4.41 -2.76
N ILE A 56 -5.74 -4.75 -3.42
CA ILE A 56 -5.75 -5.41 -4.72
C ILE A 56 -5.69 -6.91 -4.51
N ASN A 57 -6.67 -7.63 -5.06
CA ASN A 57 -6.74 -9.08 -4.94
C ASN A 57 -6.33 -9.75 -6.26
N PHE A 58 -5.16 -10.38 -6.27
CA PHE A 58 -4.61 -11.13 -7.41
C PHE A 58 -5.26 -12.48 -7.63
N THR A 59 -6.13 -12.93 -6.72
CA THR A 59 -6.79 -14.25 -6.79
C THR A 59 -8.22 -14.17 -7.30
N LYS A 60 -8.79 -12.98 -7.43
CA LYS A 60 -10.15 -12.74 -7.94
C LYS A 60 -10.18 -12.47 -9.45
N THR A 61 -9.06 -12.07 -10.05
CA THR A 61 -8.94 -11.75 -11.48
C THR A 61 -7.67 -12.36 -12.06
N THR A 62 -7.48 -12.26 -13.37
CA THR A 62 -6.21 -12.64 -14.00
C THR A 62 -5.06 -11.75 -13.49
N PHE A 63 -3.85 -12.28 -13.59
CA PHE A 63 -2.64 -11.56 -13.20
C PHE A 63 -2.53 -10.21 -13.92
N ASP A 64 -2.75 -10.17 -15.23
CA ASP A 64 -2.61 -8.94 -16.03
C ASP A 64 -3.56 -7.82 -15.57
N ILE A 65 -4.80 -8.17 -15.21
CA ILE A 65 -5.79 -7.21 -14.71
C ILE A 65 -5.39 -6.70 -13.33
N ALA A 66 -4.97 -7.59 -12.42
CA ALA A 66 -4.55 -7.21 -11.08
C ALA A 66 -3.25 -6.39 -11.11
N TYR A 67 -2.31 -6.75 -11.97
CA TYR A 67 -1.07 -6.02 -12.22
C TYR A 67 -1.35 -4.64 -12.80
N GLY A 68 -2.26 -4.53 -13.76
CA GLY A 68 -2.69 -3.23 -14.30
C GLY A 68 -3.28 -2.32 -13.21
N LYS A 69 -4.10 -2.87 -12.30
CA LYS A 69 -4.60 -2.11 -11.14
C LYS A 69 -3.48 -1.64 -10.22
N LEU A 70 -2.53 -2.52 -9.89
CA LEU A 70 -1.37 -2.19 -9.07
C LEU A 70 -0.52 -1.09 -9.69
N MET A 71 -0.20 -1.21 -10.98
CA MET A 71 0.60 -0.22 -11.69
C MET A 71 -0.11 1.13 -11.77
N ASN A 72 -1.42 1.15 -12.00
CA ASN A 72 -2.20 2.39 -11.96
C ASN A 72 -2.14 3.06 -10.59
N GLU A 73 -2.27 2.30 -9.50
CA GLU A 73 -2.21 2.84 -8.14
C GLU A 73 -0.80 3.38 -7.81
N ILE A 74 0.26 2.65 -8.18
CA ILE A 74 1.64 3.12 -8.03
C ILE A 74 1.88 4.41 -8.82
N LEU A 75 1.50 4.44 -10.10
CA LEU A 75 1.69 5.61 -10.96
C LEU A 75 0.91 6.82 -10.46
N HIS A 76 -0.33 6.62 -10.01
CA HIS A 76 -1.14 7.68 -9.41
C HIS A 76 -0.43 8.31 -8.22
N HIS A 77 0.07 7.49 -7.29
CA HIS A 77 0.76 7.97 -6.10
C HIS A 77 2.13 8.61 -6.39
N LEU A 78 2.87 8.11 -7.39
CA LEU A 78 4.11 8.74 -7.84
C LEU A 78 3.86 10.11 -8.46
N ALA A 79 2.81 10.25 -9.29
CA ALA A 79 2.42 11.52 -9.86
C ALA A 79 2.02 12.53 -8.77
N ASP A 80 1.19 12.12 -7.81
CA ASP A 80 0.77 12.94 -6.67
C ASP A 80 1.96 13.42 -5.83
N THR A 81 2.90 12.52 -5.55
CA THR A 81 4.11 12.85 -4.80
C THR A 81 4.97 13.87 -5.54
N ARG A 82 5.09 13.72 -6.87
CA ARG A 82 5.83 14.67 -7.72
C ARG A 82 5.17 16.05 -7.75
N LEU A 83 3.85 16.11 -7.87
CA LEU A 83 3.09 17.37 -7.88
C LEU A 83 3.29 18.14 -6.57
N LYS A 84 3.14 17.47 -5.42
CA LYS A 84 3.37 18.09 -4.10
C LYS A 84 4.77 18.69 -4.00
N HIS A 85 5.78 17.96 -4.45
CA HIS A 85 7.17 18.44 -4.43
C HIS A 85 7.41 19.64 -5.37
N LEU A 86 6.75 19.68 -6.55
CA LEU A 86 6.85 20.82 -7.47
C LEU A 86 6.21 22.07 -6.87
N SER A 87 5.00 21.97 -6.31
CA SER A 87 4.31 23.09 -5.66
C SER A 87 5.11 23.66 -4.49
N SER A 88 5.73 22.80 -3.65
CA SER A 88 6.61 23.26 -2.56
C SER A 88 7.88 23.97 -3.05
N LYS A 89 8.39 23.63 -4.25
CA LYS A 89 9.54 24.33 -4.85
C LYS A 89 9.15 25.70 -5.41
N GLU A 90 7.99 25.82 -6.04
CA GLU A 90 7.49 27.11 -6.56
C GLU A 90 7.27 28.12 -5.43
N GLU A 91 6.69 27.69 -4.30
CA GLU A 91 6.51 28.55 -3.11
C GLU A 91 7.82 29.06 -2.49
N GLN A 92 8.93 28.33 -2.67
CA GLN A 92 10.25 28.74 -2.19
C GLN A 92 10.96 29.73 -3.14
N ILE A 93 10.62 29.73 -4.43
CA ILE A 93 11.20 30.66 -5.41
C ILE A 93 10.57 32.05 -5.32
N ILE A 94 9.31 32.12 -4.87
CA ILE A 94 8.53 33.36 -4.78
C ILE A 94 8.80 34.12 -3.46
N LYS A 95 9.48 33.50 -2.49
CA LYS A 95 9.90 34.12 -1.22
C LYS A 95 11.36 34.56 -1.28
#